data_AF-A0A1W0WKV1-F1
#
_entry.id   AF-A0A1W0WKV1-F1
#
_cell.length_a   1.000
_cell.length_b   1.000
_cell.length_c   1.000
_cell.angle_alpha   90.00
_cell.angle_beta   90.00
_cell.angle_gamma   90.00
#
_symmetry.space_group_name_H-M   'P 1'
#
loop_
_entity.id
_entity.type
_entity.pdbx_description
1 polymer ?
#
loop_
_entity_poly.entity_id
_entity_poly.type
_entity_poly.pdbx_seq_one_letter_code
_entity_poly.pdbx_strand_id
1 'polypeptide(L)'
;MARSRFSNNGDPVVSTSQRVDVRVRGSSRNGDGEGPATATNTKHLIWYSALHIFLALLAVIMLSAFLVRKKGGFSWKNPDWLQGTFNFHPLFMVMSFMLLSGVGDILYRMCRSSPNKFAVKLAHATIQLAAFSFIVVAMCAAFWYHDMQGVPHLQSAHSWIGLVIVLLVSLQWLVGFCGLLFPGFRPPLRASYVLTHKFVGRCIYLLSLGNILIGINKISAGATIMNVTALVVLLYALNGGYILAKNAFAREAVDQGDGVTVFERRISVHESQGGANRYINISTAGTGGQYQSMGEDSIVKEAMAVGRDTFNRFHERLEKKKTLDVPGEFVTHPPTTTVTD
;
A
#
# COMPACT_ATOMS: atom_id res chain seq x y z
N MET A 1 -17.93 -22.96 83.59
CA MET A 1 -18.50 -21.82 82.82
C MET A 1 -17.44 -21.37 81.82
N ALA A 2 -17.61 -21.24 80.51
CA ALA A 2 -18.67 -21.58 79.55
C ALA A 2 -17.97 -21.75 78.18
N ARG A 3 -18.52 -22.63 77.32
CA ARG A 3 -18.12 -22.97 75.95
C ARG A 3 -18.86 -22.09 74.93
N SER A 4 -18.25 -21.88 73.76
CA SER A 4 -18.92 -21.98 72.44
C SER A 4 -17.85 -22.15 71.34
N ARG A 5 -17.56 -23.38 70.87
CA ARG A 5 -18.07 -24.01 69.63
C ARG A 5 -18.07 -23.08 68.40
N PHE A 6 -17.13 -23.34 67.48
CA PHE A 6 -17.44 -23.41 66.05
C PHE A 6 -16.99 -24.75 65.50
N SER A 7 -17.91 -25.40 64.80
CA SER A 7 -17.79 -26.74 64.24
C SER A 7 -16.96 -26.69 62.97
N ASN A 8 -16.03 -27.64 62.86
CA ASN A 8 -15.42 -28.02 61.60
C ASN A 8 -16.46 -28.86 60.84
N ASN A 9 -17.06 -28.29 59.79
CA ASN A 9 -17.81 -29.05 58.78
C ASN A 9 -17.12 -28.77 57.45
N GLY A 10 -16.55 -29.83 56.88
CA GLY A 10 -16.08 -29.82 55.51
C GLY A 10 -17.28 -29.80 54.57
N ASP A 11 -17.32 -28.78 53.73
CA ASP A 11 -18.07 -28.82 52.48
C ASP A 11 -17.05 -28.73 51.34
N PRO A 12 -17.14 -29.58 50.31
CA PRO A 12 -16.25 -29.50 49.16
C PRO A 12 -16.53 -28.17 48.43
N VAL A 13 -15.50 -27.35 48.25
CA VAL A 13 -15.55 -26.21 47.32
C VAL A 13 -15.80 -26.77 45.92
N VAL A 14 -17.04 -26.71 45.44
CA VAL A 14 -17.37 -27.09 44.06
C VAL A 14 -16.91 -25.95 43.16
N SER A 15 -15.64 -26.01 42.75
CA SER A 15 -15.14 -25.22 41.62
C SER A 15 -15.75 -25.78 40.33
N THR A 16 -16.91 -25.29 39.92
CA THR A 16 -17.48 -25.62 38.61
C THR A 16 -16.68 -24.89 37.52
N SER A 17 -15.58 -25.48 37.05
CA SER A 17 -14.92 -24.99 35.83
C SER A 17 -15.77 -25.46 34.65
N GLN A 18 -16.62 -24.59 34.10
CA GLN A 18 -17.27 -24.89 32.85
C GLN A 18 -16.27 -24.68 31.71
N ARG A 19 -15.57 -25.76 31.33
CA ARG A 19 -14.71 -25.77 30.16
C ARG A 19 -15.59 -25.81 28.92
N VAL A 20 -15.93 -24.64 28.39
CA VAL A 20 -16.55 -24.55 27.06
C VAL A 20 -15.42 -24.65 26.04
N ASP A 21 -15.05 -25.89 25.69
CA ASP A 21 -14.17 -26.15 24.56
C ASP A 21 -14.96 -25.86 23.27
N VAL A 22 -14.93 -24.61 22.80
CA VAL A 22 -15.32 -24.32 21.41
C VAL A 22 -14.17 -24.82 20.53
N ARG A 23 -14.19 -26.12 20.27
CA ARG A 23 -13.38 -26.72 19.21
C ARG A 23 -13.98 -26.24 17.89
N VAL A 24 -13.51 -25.10 17.38
CA VAL A 24 -13.61 -24.87 15.94
C VAL A 24 -12.81 -26.01 15.34
N ARG A 25 -13.52 -26.99 14.79
CA ARG A 25 -12.93 -28.08 14.02
C ARG A 25 -12.27 -27.39 12.82
N GLY A 26 -11.01 -26.99 13.00
CA GLY A 26 -10.12 -26.74 11.88
C GLY A 26 -10.25 -27.98 11.02
N SER A 27 -10.81 -27.81 9.82
CA SER A 27 -10.82 -28.87 8.84
C SER A 27 -9.36 -29.27 8.68
N SER A 28 -8.97 -30.38 9.29
CA SER A 28 -7.77 -31.10 8.90
C SER A 28 -8.01 -31.41 7.44
N ARG A 29 -7.44 -30.57 6.56
CA ARG A 29 -7.34 -30.84 5.13
C ARG A 29 -6.40 -32.04 5.01
N ASN A 30 -6.93 -33.21 5.31
CA ASN A 30 -6.51 -34.43 4.65
C ASN A 30 -6.75 -34.17 3.16
N GLY A 31 -5.70 -34.31 2.37
CA GLY A 31 -5.68 -33.85 0.99
C GLY A 31 -6.77 -34.53 0.18
N ASP A 32 -7.78 -33.76 -0.22
CA ASP A 32 -8.73 -34.04 -1.29
C ASP A 32 -9.39 -32.71 -1.71
N GLY A 33 -9.03 -32.20 -2.90
CA GLY A 33 -9.77 -31.17 -3.66
C GLY A 33 -9.63 -29.71 -3.20
N GLU A 34 -8.85 -28.92 -3.94
CA GLU A 34 -9.10 -27.47 -4.02
C GLU A 34 -10.55 -27.24 -4.49
N GLY A 35 -11.34 -26.44 -3.74
CA GLY A 35 -12.71 -26.14 -4.13
C GLY A 35 -12.78 -25.45 -5.51
N PRO A 36 -13.90 -25.59 -6.26
CA PRO A 36 -14.02 -25.05 -7.61
C PRO A 36 -13.80 -23.52 -7.66
N ALA A 37 -14.19 -22.79 -6.60
CA ALA A 37 -14.00 -21.35 -6.48
C ALA A 37 -12.52 -20.93 -6.26
N THR A 38 -11.70 -21.73 -5.58
CA THR A 38 -10.27 -21.42 -5.40
C THR A 38 -9.48 -21.74 -6.65
N ALA A 39 -9.76 -22.89 -7.28
CA ALA A 39 -9.13 -23.29 -8.53
C ALA A 39 -9.43 -22.32 -9.69
N THR A 40 -10.67 -21.83 -9.80
CA THR A 40 -11.04 -20.81 -10.81
C THR A 40 -10.32 -19.50 -10.59
N ASN A 41 -10.27 -18.99 -9.35
CA ASN A 41 -9.55 -17.75 -9.02
C ASN A 41 -8.04 -17.84 -9.33
N THR A 42 -7.40 -18.99 -9.09
CA THR A 42 -6.00 -19.21 -9.46
C THR A 42 -5.79 -19.16 -10.97
N LYS A 43 -6.64 -19.86 -11.76
CA LYS A 43 -6.58 -19.81 -13.23
C LYS A 43 -6.74 -18.39 -13.76
N HIS A 44 -7.69 -17.62 -13.24
CA HIS A 44 -7.88 -16.22 -13.63
C HIS A 44 -6.64 -15.37 -13.31
N LEU A 45 -6.05 -15.51 -12.12
CA LEU A 45 -4.86 -14.77 -11.74
C LEU A 45 -3.68 -15.04 -12.68
N ILE A 46 -3.47 -16.31 -13.08
CA ILE A 46 -2.42 -16.69 -14.04
C ILE A 46 -2.65 -15.95 -15.37
N TRP A 47 -3.86 -16.01 -15.92
CA TRP A 47 -4.18 -15.34 -17.18
C TRP A 47 -4.02 -13.82 -17.12
N TYR A 48 -4.51 -13.18 -16.07
CA TYR A 48 -4.34 -11.73 -15.90
C TYR A 48 -2.87 -11.33 -15.72
N SER A 49 -2.08 -12.14 -14.99
CA SER A 49 -0.64 -11.91 -14.82
C SER A 49 0.13 -12.10 -16.13
N ALA A 50 -0.21 -13.14 -16.91
CA ALA A 50 0.36 -13.38 -18.23
C ALA A 50 0.04 -12.23 -19.20
N LEU A 51 -1.22 -11.76 -19.22
CA LEU A 51 -1.62 -10.58 -19.99
C LEU A 51 -0.84 -9.33 -19.56
N HIS A 52 -0.62 -9.15 -18.25
CA HIS A 52 0.13 -8.01 -17.73
C HIS A 52 1.57 -7.97 -18.26
N ILE A 53 2.26 -9.12 -18.18
CA ILE A 53 3.63 -9.27 -18.69
C ILE A 53 3.67 -9.12 -20.20
N PHE A 54 2.72 -9.72 -20.92
CA PHE A 54 2.61 -9.59 -22.38
C PHE A 54 2.46 -8.13 -22.82
N LEU A 55 1.56 -7.36 -22.19
CA LEU A 55 1.35 -5.95 -22.51
C LEU A 55 2.61 -5.10 -22.22
N ALA A 56 3.35 -5.40 -21.14
CA ALA A 56 4.62 -4.74 -20.86
C ALA A 56 5.67 -5.01 -21.94
N LEU A 57 5.85 -6.29 -22.32
CA LEU A 57 6.78 -6.67 -23.38
C LEU A 57 6.39 -6.05 -24.73
N LEU A 58 5.10 -6.04 -25.06
CA LEU A 58 4.59 -5.41 -26.27
C LEU A 58 4.90 -3.91 -26.31
N ALA A 59 4.67 -3.19 -25.20
CA ALA A 59 4.99 -1.76 -25.10
C ALA A 59 6.50 -1.50 -25.29
N VAL A 60 7.36 -2.31 -24.66
CA VAL A 60 8.83 -2.24 -24.82
C VAL A 60 9.23 -2.46 -26.28
N ILE A 61 8.71 -3.51 -26.92
CA ILE A 61 9.06 -3.85 -28.31
C ILE A 61 8.60 -2.75 -29.26
N MET A 62 7.36 -2.26 -29.13
CA MET A 62 6.83 -1.19 -29.97
C MET A 62 7.63 0.10 -29.82
N LEU A 63 7.90 0.52 -28.58
CA LEU A 63 8.71 1.70 -28.31
C LEU A 63 10.13 1.54 -28.85
N SER A 64 10.77 0.39 -28.62
CA SER A 64 12.12 0.10 -29.13
C SER A 64 12.15 0.16 -30.66
N ALA A 65 11.18 -0.47 -31.33
CA ALA A 65 11.06 -0.43 -32.78
C ALA A 65 10.89 1.00 -33.31
N PHE A 66 10.09 1.83 -32.63
CA PHE A 66 9.95 3.24 -32.97
C PHE A 66 11.27 4.02 -32.78
N LEU A 67 11.94 3.85 -31.64
CA LEU A 67 13.19 4.55 -31.35
C LEU A 67 14.30 4.18 -32.35
N VAL A 68 14.42 2.90 -32.70
CA VAL A 68 15.40 2.43 -33.70
C VAL A 68 15.06 2.94 -35.09
N ARG A 69 13.81 2.74 -35.56
CA ARG A 69 13.44 3.01 -36.95
C ARG A 69 13.16 4.48 -37.25
N LYS A 70 12.74 5.27 -36.26
CA LYS A 70 12.28 6.65 -36.43
C LYS A 70 13.10 7.68 -35.64
N LYS A 71 13.85 7.28 -34.62
CA LYS A 71 14.69 8.19 -33.81
C LYS A 71 16.19 7.88 -33.87
N GLY A 72 16.61 6.99 -34.78
CA GLY A 72 18.03 6.74 -35.06
C GLY A 72 18.74 5.83 -34.05
N GLY A 73 18.01 5.10 -33.20
CA GLY A 73 18.59 4.12 -32.29
C GLY A 73 19.30 4.70 -31.07
N PHE A 74 20.31 4.00 -30.56
CA PHE A 74 20.90 4.30 -29.25
C PHE A 74 22.39 4.60 -29.38
N SER A 75 22.85 5.66 -28.71
CA SER A 75 24.26 6.02 -28.65
C SER A 75 24.51 6.75 -27.34
N TRP A 76 25.35 6.19 -26.46
CA TRP A 76 25.57 6.74 -25.13
C TRP A 76 26.62 7.85 -25.14
N LYS A 77 26.23 9.04 -24.68
CA LYS A 77 27.07 10.25 -24.58
C LYS A 77 27.89 10.55 -25.82
N ASN A 78 27.29 10.41 -27.00
CA ASN A 78 27.88 10.81 -28.27
C ASN A 78 27.63 12.30 -28.53
N PRO A 79 28.67 13.17 -28.54
CA PRO A 79 28.52 14.61 -28.77
C PRO A 79 27.93 14.95 -30.14
N ASP A 80 28.13 14.09 -31.15
CA ASP A 80 27.65 14.33 -32.51
C ASP A 80 26.19 13.88 -32.69
N TRP A 81 25.66 13.07 -31.76
CA TRP A 81 24.32 12.51 -31.85
C TRP A 81 23.64 12.41 -30.48
N LEU A 82 23.21 13.56 -29.97
CA LEU A 82 22.63 13.70 -28.64
C LEU A 82 21.33 12.90 -28.49
N GLN A 83 20.52 12.84 -29.56
CA GLN A 83 19.24 12.10 -29.58
C GLN A 83 19.43 10.61 -29.24
N GLY A 84 20.55 10.01 -29.64
CA GLY A 84 20.87 8.62 -29.32
C GLY A 84 20.97 8.37 -27.81
N THR A 85 21.40 9.37 -27.04
CA THR A 85 21.42 9.28 -25.57
C THR A 85 20.04 9.49 -25.00
N PHE A 86 19.30 10.49 -25.49
CA PHE A 86 17.93 10.73 -25.03
C PHE A 86 17.02 9.51 -25.24
N ASN A 87 17.21 8.74 -26.31
CA ASN A 87 16.40 7.54 -26.58
C ASN A 87 16.46 6.48 -25.45
N PHE A 88 17.51 6.46 -24.63
CA PHE A 88 17.54 5.61 -23.42
C PHE A 88 16.47 6.02 -22.40
N HIS A 89 16.13 7.30 -22.30
CA HIS A 89 15.15 7.79 -21.34
C HIS A 89 13.78 7.10 -21.48
N PRO A 90 13.05 7.22 -22.60
CA PRO A 90 11.74 6.58 -22.72
C PRO A 90 11.83 5.05 -22.67
N LEU A 91 12.88 4.44 -23.23
CA LEU A 91 13.05 2.99 -23.17
C LEU A 91 13.17 2.50 -21.73
N PHE A 92 14.07 3.10 -20.96
CA PHE A 92 14.34 2.66 -19.58
C PHE A 92 13.21 3.06 -18.61
N MET A 93 12.48 4.14 -18.88
CA MET A 93 11.26 4.46 -18.12
C MET A 93 10.17 3.38 -18.33
N VAL A 94 9.93 2.94 -19.57
CA VAL A 94 8.96 1.87 -19.86
C VAL A 94 9.43 0.53 -19.30
N MET A 95 10.70 0.16 -19.48
CA MET A 95 11.28 -1.05 -18.89
C MET A 95 11.19 -1.06 -17.36
N SER A 96 11.45 0.07 -16.72
CA SER A 96 11.37 0.20 -15.26
C SER A 96 9.94 0.06 -14.76
N PHE A 97 9.03 0.92 -15.22
CA PHE A 97 7.69 1.00 -14.63
C PHE A 97 6.73 -0.08 -15.12
N MET A 98 6.82 -0.51 -16.38
CA MET A 98 5.89 -1.52 -16.92
C MET A 98 6.43 -2.95 -16.80
N LEU A 99 7.73 -3.17 -16.99
CA LEU A 99 8.26 -4.53 -16.95
C LEU A 99 8.73 -4.90 -15.54
N LEU A 100 9.75 -4.22 -15.01
CA LEU A 100 10.36 -4.59 -13.73
C LEU A 100 9.42 -4.28 -12.56
N SER A 101 9.05 -3.01 -12.36
CA SER A 101 8.14 -2.60 -11.29
C SER A 101 6.78 -3.26 -11.41
N GLY A 102 6.26 -3.37 -12.64
CA GLY A 102 5.03 -4.09 -12.92
C GLY A 102 4.98 -5.51 -12.35
N VAL A 103 6.01 -6.31 -12.65
CA VAL A 103 6.16 -7.66 -12.09
C VAL A 103 6.35 -7.60 -10.58
N GLY A 104 7.14 -6.65 -10.08
CA GLY A 104 7.37 -6.44 -8.65
C GLY A 104 6.09 -6.15 -7.85
N ASP A 105 5.18 -5.35 -8.41
CA ASP A 105 3.93 -4.93 -7.79
C ASP A 105 2.93 -6.10 -7.65
N ILE A 106 2.86 -6.99 -8.66
CA ILE A 106 1.98 -8.16 -8.62
C ILE A 106 2.65 -9.41 -8.04
N LEU A 107 3.95 -9.36 -7.70
CA LEU A 107 4.74 -10.52 -7.25
C LEU A 107 4.09 -11.27 -6.07
N TYR A 108 3.60 -10.54 -5.07
CA TYR A 108 2.95 -11.15 -3.90
C TYR A 108 1.67 -11.92 -4.24
N ARG A 109 1.04 -11.61 -5.38
CA ARG A 109 -0.15 -12.31 -5.89
C ARG A 109 0.28 -13.56 -6.63
N MET A 110 1.28 -13.44 -7.51
CA MET A 110 1.85 -14.58 -8.24
C MET A 110 2.43 -15.64 -7.28
N CYS A 111 3.10 -15.20 -6.22
CA CYS A 111 3.69 -16.06 -5.20
C CYS A 111 2.78 -16.25 -3.97
N ARG A 112 1.44 -16.23 -4.13
CA ARG A 112 0.50 -16.36 -3.00
C ARG A 112 0.73 -17.62 -2.17
N SER A 113 0.99 -18.74 -2.82
CA SER A 113 1.16 -20.06 -2.18
C SER A 113 2.59 -20.34 -1.72
N SER A 114 3.53 -19.40 -1.93
CA SER A 114 4.93 -19.63 -1.52
C SER A 114 5.02 -19.71 0.02
N PRO A 115 5.64 -20.75 0.60
CA PRO A 115 5.79 -20.87 2.05
C PRO A 115 6.79 -19.84 2.59
N ASN A 116 7.79 -19.45 1.79
CA ASN A 116 8.86 -18.57 2.22
C ASN A 116 8.48 -17.08 2.08
N LYS A 117 7.87 -16.51 3.12
CA LYS A 117 7.50 -15.07 3.15
C LYS A 117 8.70 -14.14 2.98
N PHE A 118 9.87 -14.54 3.46
CA PHE A 118 11.09 -13.72 3.40
C PHE A 118 11.64 -13.67 1.97
N ALA A 119 11.69 -14.81 1.27
CA ALA A 119 12.14 -14.86 -0.12
C ALA A 119 11.29 -13.97 -1.04
N VAL A 120 9.96 -13.96 -0.88
CA VAL A 120 9.07 -13.09 -1.67
C VAL A 120 9.31 -11.61 -1.35
N LYS A 121 9.57 -11.26 -0.09
CA LYS A 121 9.94 -9.88 0.30
C LYS A 121 11.26 -9.45 -0.32
N LEU A 122 12.27 -10.30 -0.25
CA LEU A 122 13.58 -10.04 -0.82
C LEU A 122 13.48 -9.89 -2.34
N ALA A 123 12.78 -10.80 -3.01
CA ALA A 123 12.55 -10.73 -4.45
C ALA A 123 11.80 -9.45 -4.86
N HIS A 124 10.77 -9.04 -4.12
CA HIS A 124 10.10 -7.76 -4.35
C HIS A 124 11.10 -6.59 -4.22
N ALA A 125 11.86 -6.55 -3.12
CA ALA A 125 12.83 -5.48 -2.88
C ALA A 125 13.93 -5.40 -3.96
N THR A 126 14.44 -6.54 -4.42
CA THR A 126 15.49 -6.59 -5.45
C THR A 126 14.95 -6.22 -6.84
N ILE A 127 13.75 -6.66 -7.20
CA ILE A 127 13.10 -6.26 -8.47
C ILE A 127 12.84 -4.75 -8.48
N GLN A 128 12.31 -4.19 -7.38
CA GLN A 128 12.09 -2.74 -7.29
C GLN A 128 13.42 -1.95 -7.31
N LEU A 129 14.49 -2.49 -6.72
CA LEU A 129 15.81 -1.86 -6.79
C LEU A 129 16.36 -1.87 -8.23
N ALA A 130 16.21 -2.99 -8.95
CA ALA A 130 16.60 -3.08 -10.35
C ALA A 130 15.81 -2.08 -11.21
N ALA A 131 14.50 -1.96 -10.98
CA ALA A 131 13.66 -0.95 -11.63
C ALA A 131 14.17 0.48 -11.35
N PHE A 132 14.56 0.76 -10.09
CA PHE A 132 15.10 2.06 -9.71
C PHE A 132 16.43 2.38 -10.42
N SER A 133 17.32 1.41 -10.58
CA SER A 133 18.57 1.60 -11.35
C SER A 133 18.31 2.04 -12.79
N PHE A 134 17.30 1.47 -13.46
CA PHE A 134 16.89 1.90 -14.80
C PHE A 134 16.36 3.34 -14.81
N ILE A 135 15.59 3.75 -13.79
CA ILE A 135 15.12 5.14 -13.65
C ILE A 135 16.31 6.10 -13.53
N VAL A 136 17.30 5.77 -12.71
CA VAL A 136 18.50 6.62 -12.53
C VAL A 136 19.22 6.81 -13.86
N VAL A 137 19.48 5.73 -14.61
CA VAL A 137 20.14 5.83 -15.92
C VAL A 137 19.28 6.62 -16.93
N ALA A 138 17.96 6.42 -16.93
CA ALA A 138 17.03 7.17 -17.77
C ALA A 138 17.04 8.68 -17.46
N MET A 139 17.16 9.06 -16.19
CA MET A 139 17.26 10.46 -15.77
C MET A 139 18.62 11.04 -16.17
N CYS A 140 19.72 10.32 -15.96
CA CYS A 140 21.04 10.75 -16.43
C CYS A 140 21.06 11.01 -17.94
N ALA A 141 20.41 10.16 -18.73
CA ALA A 141 20.29 10.34 -20.17
C ALA A 141 19.52 11.62 -20.54
N ALA A 142 18.41 11.90 -19.86
CA ALA A 142 17.59 13.10 -20.11
C ALA A 142 18.29 14.39 -19.67
N PHE A 143 18.93 14.40 -18.50
CA PHE A 143 19.68 15.57 -18.01
C PHE A 143 20.87 15.88 -18.92
N TRP A 144 21.69 14.87 -19.24
CA TRP A 144 22.82 15.06 -20.15
C TRP A 144 22.38 15.57 -21.52
N TYR A 145 21.27 15.05 -22.06
CA TYR A 145 20.71 15.56 -23.32
C TYR A 145 20.34 17.05 -23.22
N HIS A 146 19.69 17.48 -22.14
CA HIS A 146 19.35 18.89 -21.95
C HIS A 146 20.58 19.78 -21.75
N ASP A 147 21.58 19.31 -20.99
CA ASP A 147 22.85 20.01 -20.77
C ASP A 147 23.54 20.30 -22.10
N MET A 148 23.66 19.28 -22.95
CA MET A 148 24.34 19.39 -24.24
C MET A 148 23.53 20.15 -25.30
N GLN A 149 22.19 20.20 -25.16
CA GLN A 149 21.33 21.05 -25.98
C GLN A 149 21.28 22.51 -25.50
N GLY A 150 21.84 22.82 -24.33
CA GLY A 150 21.78 24.16 -23.73
C GLY A 150 20.36 24.58 -23.34
N VAL A 151 19.46 23.62 -23.10
CA VAL A 151 18.06 23.90 -22.74
C VAL A 151 17.84 23.76 -21.23
N PRO A 152 17.07 24.66 -20.61
CA PRO A 152 16.76 24.59 -19.19
C PRO A 152 16.02 23.30 -18.82
N HIS A 153 16.36 22.74 -17.66
CA HIS A 153 15.70 21.54 -17.15
C HIS A 153 14.30 21.81 -16.59
N LEU A 154 13.54 20.73 -16.44
CA LEU A 154 12.29 20.69 -15.66
C LEU A 154 11.23 21.72 -16.09
N GLN A 155 11.10 22.05 -17.38
CA GLN A 155 10.13 23.05 -17.83
C GLN A 155 8.74 22.51 -18.19
N SER A 156 8.51 21.20 -18.13
CA SER A 156 7.24 20.59 -18.57
C SER A 156 6.51 19.86 -17.45
N ALA A 157 5.19 19.74 -17.56
CA ALA A 157 4.39 18.94 -16.63
C ALA A 157 4.93 17.51 -16.50
N HIS A 158 5.35 16.88 -17.60
CA HIS A 158 5.98 15.56 -17.61
C HIS A 158 7.21 15.48 -16.69
N SER A 159 8.05 16.51 -16.69
CA SER A 159 9.29 16.52 -15.90
C SER A 159 9.04 16.86 -14.43
N TRP A 160 8.04 17.70 -14.11
CA TRP A 160 7.63 17.94 -12.72
C TRP A 160 6.99 16.71 -12.08
N ILE A 161 6.02 16.09 -12.78
CA ILE A 161 5.40 14.84 -12.34
C ILE A 161 6.45 13.74 -12.25
N GLY A 162 7.35 13.65 -13.23
CA GLY A 162 8.48 12.73 -13.24
C GLY A 162 9.36 12.86 -12.01
N LEU A 163 9.73 14.08 -11.62
CA LEU A 163 10.54 14.33 -10.43
C LEU A 163 9.82 13.85 -9.15
N VAL A 164 8.52 14.14 -9.02
CA VAL A 164 7.70 13.66 -7.89
C VAL A 164 7.68 12.13 -7.85
N ILE A 165 7.50 11.45 -9.00
CA ILE A 165 7.54 9.99 -9.07
C ILE A 165 8.90 9.46 -8.62
N VAL A 166 10.00 10.03 -9.11
CA VAL A 166 11.37 9.59 -8.73
C VAL A 166 11.55 9.69 -7.21
N LEU A 167 11.17 10.82 -6.62
CA LEU A 167 11.24 11.02 -5.16
C LEU A 167 10.38 9.99 -4.40
N LEU A 168 9.13 9.79 -4.84
CA LEU A 168 8.22 8.83 -4.22
C LEU A 168 8.75 7.40 -4.32
N VAL A 169 9.31 6.99 -5.46
CA VAL A 169 9.92 5.66 -5.64
C VAL A 169 11.12 5.49 -4.73
N SER A 170 12.00 6.48 -4.62
CA SER A 170 13.16 6.44 -3.72
C SER A 170 12.74 6.28 -2.26
N LEU A 171 11.77 7.09 -1.81
CA LEU A 171 11.24 7.00 -0.44
C LEU A 171 10.50 5.69 -0.20
N GLN A 172 9.68 5.25 -1.16
CA GLN A 172 8.93 4.00 -1.08
C GLN A 172 9.87 2.80 -0.94
N TRP A 173 10.96 2.77 -1.71
CA TRP A 173 11.96 1.72 -1.62
C TRP A 173 12.74 1.78 -0.30
N LEU A 174 13.25 2.95 0.08
CA LEU A 174 14.07 3.13 1.29
C LEU A 174 13.27 2.79 2.56
N VAL A 175 12.09 3.40 2.73
CA VAL A 175 11.25 3.16 3.91
C VAL A 175 10.66 1.75 3.86
N GLY A 176 10.37 1.21 2.67
CA GLY A 176 9.94 -0.18 2.48
C GLY A 176 11.01 -1.18 2.94
N PHE A 177 12.26 -0.97 2.53
CA PHE A 177 13.40 -1.76 2.93
C PHE A 177 13.61 -1.71 4.46
N CYS A 178 13.77 -0.50 5.00
CA CYS A 178 14.01 -0.28 6.43
C CYS A 178 12.86 -0.77 7.32
N GLY A 179 11.61 -0.56 6.89
CA GLY A 179 10.41 -0.84 7.67
C GLY A 179 9.87 -2.25 7.55
N LEU A 180 10.01 -2.91 6.39
CA LEU A 180 9.39 -4.21 6.10
C LEU A 180 10.40 -5.35 5.90
N LEU A 181 11.66 -5.06 5.58
CA LEU A 181 12.69 -6.09 5.35
C LEU A 181 13.72 -6.10 6.48
N PHE A 182 14.54 -5.06 6.59
CA PHE A 182 15.62 -4.97 7.57
C PHE A 182 15.95 -3.51 7.90
N PRO A 183 16.07 -3.11 9.18
CA PRO A 183 15.92 -3.90 10.41
C PRO A 183 14.47 -4.26 10.77
N GLY A 184 13.50 -3.60 10.14
CA GLY A 184 12.07 -3.82 10.35
C GLY A 184 11.48 -2.96 11.47
N PHE A 185 10.27 -2.42 11.25
CA PHE A 185 9.55 -1.65 12.28
C PHE A 185 8.95 -2.55 13.37
N ARG A 186 8.74 -1.94 14.55
CA ARG A 186 7.98 -2.55 15.66
C ARG A 186 6.57 -2.94 15.19
N PRO A 187 5.96 -4.02 15.73
CA PRO A 187 4.69 -4.56 15.24
C PRO A 187 3.54 -3.56 14.99
N PRO A 188 3.20 -2.64 15.91
CA PRO A 188 2.09 -1.70 15.68
C PRO A 188 2.36 -0.73 14.54
N LEU A 189 3.58 -0.18 14.48
CA LEU A 189 4.01 0.71 13.40
C LEU A 189 4.08 -0.03 12.06
N ARG A 190 4.55 -1.28 12.08
CA ARG A 190 4.63 -2.14 10.89
C ARG A 190 3.25 -2.42 10.30
N ALA A 191 2.25 -2.70 11.13
CA ALA A 191 0.88 -2.96 10.68
C ALA A 191 0.28 -1.74 9.95
N SER A 192 0.42 -0.55 10.52
CA SER A 192 0.00 0.72 9.89
C SER A 192 0.78 1.02 8.61
N TYR A 193 2.11 0.86 8.65
CA TYR A 193 2.97 1.16 7.52
C TYR A 193 2.72 0.25 6.32
N VAL A 194 2.38 -1.02 6.50
CA VAL A 194 2.02 -1.92 5.39
C VAL A 194 0.85 -1.38 4.57
N LEU A 195 -0.17 -0.78 5.22
CA LEU A 195 -1.31 -0.20 4.50
C LEU A 195 -0.88 1.04 3.70
N THR A 196 -0.09 1.92 4.33
CA THR A 196 0.46 3.11 3.70
C THR A 196 1.35 2.74 2.50
N HIS A 197 2.24 1.77 2.67
CA HIS A 197 3.14 1.27 1.62
C HIS A 197 2.35 0.72 0.43
N LYS A 198 1.29 -0.06 0.65
CA LYS A 198 0.42 -0.56 -0.43
C LYS A 198 -0.32 0.57 -1.15
N PHE A 199 -0.83 1.55 -0.41
CA PHE A 199 -1.55 2.68 -0.98
C PHE A 199 -0.62 3.54 -1.86
N VAL A 200 0.50 3.99 -1.29
CA VAL A 200 1.50 4.82 -1.99
C VAL A 200 2.06 4.08 -3.21
N GLY A 201 2.34 2.78 -3.10
CA GLY A 201 2.78 1.96 -4.24
C GLY A 201 1.79 1.97 -5.40
N ARG A 202 0.48 1.83 -5.12
CA ARG A 202 -0.56 1.92 -6.16
C ARG A 202 -0.66 3.32 -6.78
N CYS A 203 -0.49 4.37 -5.98
CA CYS A 203 -0.45 5.74 -6.48
C CYS A 203 0.75 5.95 -7.42
N ILE A 204 1.95 5.48 -7.04
CA ILE A 204 3.15 5.53 -7.87
C ILE A 204 2.92 4.78 -9.19
N TYR A 205 2.36 3.57 -9.11
CA TYR A 205 2.01 2.76 -10.28
C TYR A 205 1.14 3.55 -11.26
N LEU A 206 -0.01 4.09 -10.82
CA LEU A 206 -0.89 4.86 -11.70
C LEU A 206 -0.25 6.16 -12.22
N LEU A 207 0.44 6.90 -11.34
CA LEU A 207 1.07 8.17 -11.69
C LEU A 207 2.19 7.98 -12.73
N SER A 208 3.00 6.94 -12.59
CA SER A 208 4.06 6.60 -13.53
C SER A 208 3.52 6.26 -14.92
N LEU A 209 2.43 5.48 -15.01
CA LEU A 209 1.79 5.15 -16.28
C LEU A 209 1.15 6.38 -16.93
N GLY A 210 0.50 7.24 -16.14
CA GLY A 210 0.03 8.54 -16.62
C GLY A 210 1.19 9.40 -17.15
N ASN A 211 2.32 9.43 -16.44
CA ASN A 211 3.48 10.21 -16.88
C ASN A 211 4.15 9.63 -18.13
N ILE A 212 4.15 8.31 -18.31
CA ILE A 212 4.57 7.64 -19.55
C ILE A 212 3.69 8.08 -20.72
N LEU A 213 2.36 8.15 -20.55
CA LEU A 213 1.45 8.62 -21.60
C LEU A 213 1.76 10.07 -22.02
N ILE A 214 2.01 10.96 -21.05
CA ILE A 214 2.43 12.35 -21.33
C ILE A 214 3.75 12.37 -22.11
N GLY A 215 4.73 11.54 -21.70
CA GLY A 215 6.03 11.42 -22.36
C GLY A 215 5.92 10.89 -23.80
N ILE A 216 5.14 9.84 -24.03
CA ILE A 216 4.85 9.26 -25.35
C ILE A 216 4.30 10.34 -26.29
N ASN A 217 3.33 11.13 -25.81
CA ASN A 217 2.73 12.21 -26.59
C ASN A 217 3.76 13.29 -26.98
N LYS A 218 4.69 13.64 -26.08
CA LYS A 218 5.78 14.58 -26.38
C LYS A 218 6.79 14.04 -27.39
N ILE A 219 7.01 12.73 -27.45
CA ILE A 219 7.97 12.11 -28.37
C ILE A 219 7.46 12.15 -29.81
N SER A 220 6.19 11.78 -30.02
CA SER A 220 5.54 11.82 -31.34
C SER A 220 4.01 11.59 -31.25
N ALA A 221 3.25 12.64 -30.98
CA ALA A 221 1.78 12.60 -30.94
C ALA A 221 1.11 12.13 -32.26
N GLY A 222 1.74 12.42 -33.40
CA GLY A 222 1.21 12.08 -34.72
C GLY A 222 1.54 10.66 -35.20
N ALA A 223 2.41 9.92 -34.50
CA ALA A 223 2.81 8.60 -34.94
C ALA A 223 1.80 7.53 -34.50
N THR A 224 1.17 6.85 -35.46
CA THR A 224 0.20 5.77 -35.20
C THR A 224 0.75 4.72 -34.23
N ILE A 225 2.01 4.31 -34.39
CA ILE A 225 2.64 3.34 -33.49
C ILE A 225 2.71 3.84 -32.04
N MET A 226 2.97 5.13 -31.82
CA MET A 226 3.01 5.72 -30.47
C MET A 226 1.62 5.82 -29.86
N ASN A 227 0.60 6.12 -30.67
CA ASN A 227 -0.80 6.12 -30.22
C ASN A 227 -1.26 4.70 -29.84
N VAL A 228 -0.89 3.68 -30.63
CA VAL A 228 -1.17 2.28 -30.26
C VAL A 228 -0.39 1.89 -29.00
N THR A 229 0.88 2.30 -28.84
CA THR A 229 1.63 2.07 -27.59
C THR A 229 0.94 2.73 -26.40
N ALA A 230 0.39 3.93 -26.53
CA ALA A 230 -0.37 4.59 -25.48
C ALA A 230 -1.63 3.78 -25.08
N LEU A 231 -2.35 3.19 -26.04
CA LEU A 231 -3.47 2.29 -25.75
C LEU A 231 -3.02 1.02 -25.02
N VAL A 232 -1.87 0.44 -25.40
CA VAL A 232 -1.28 -0.71 -24.69
C VAL A 232 -0.94 -0.33 -23.25
N VAL A 233 -0.37 0.85 -23.00
CA VAL A 233 -0.09 1.36 -21.64
C VAL A 233 -1.39 1.51 -20.83
N LEU A 234 -2.47 1.99 -21.44
CA LEU A 234 -3.77 2.12 -20.78
C LEU A 234 -4.36 0.75 -20.42
N LEU A 235 -4.35 -0.21 -21.34
CA LEU A 235 -4.80 -1.59 -21.08
C LEU A 235 -3.98 -2.24 -19.98
N TYR A 236 -2.66 -2.01 -19.99
CA TYR A 236 -1.76 -2.47 -18.96
C TYR A 236 -2.13 -1.89 -17.58
N ALA A 237 -2.42 -0.58 -17.51
CA ALA A 237 -2.84 0.12 -16.30
C ALA A 237 -4.15 -0.44 -15.72
N LEU A 238 -5.14 -0.67 -16.58
CA LEU A 238 -6.44 -1.22 -16.18
C LEU A 238 -6.30 -2.66 -15.67
N ASN A 239 -5.54 -3.49 -16.39
CA ASN A 239 -5.30 -4.88 -16.00
C ASN A 239 -4.52 -4.98 -14.67
N GLY A 240 -3.42 -4.26 -14.54
CA GLY A 240 -2.63 -4.24 -13.31
C GLY A 240 -3.40 -3.65 -12.14
N GLY A 241 -4.16 -2.57 -12.36
CA GLY A 241 -5.07 -1.99 -11.37
C GLY A 241 -6.14 -2.99 -10.90
N TYR A 242 -6.76 -3.72 -11.83
CA TYR A 242 -7.73 -4.78 -11.50
C TYR A 242 -7.10 -5.90 -10.68
N ILE A 243 -5.94 -6.39 -11.10
CA ILE A 243 -5.16 -7.37 -10.33
C ILE A 243 -4.94 -6.80 -8.93
N LEU A 244 -4.37 -5.59 -8.80
CA LEU A 244 -4.00 -4.95 -7.54
C LEU A 244 -5.18 -4.56 -6.61
N ALA A 245 -6.40 -4.46 -7.15
CA ALA A 245 -7.61 -4.16 -6.38
C ALA A 245 -8.33 -5.42 -5.89
N LYS A 246 -8.24 -6.55 -6.62
CA LYS A 246 -9.02 -7.75 -6.30
C LYS A 246 -8.49 -8.45 -5.04
N ASN A 247 -9.32 -8.52 -3.99
CA ASN A 247 -9.01 -9.19 -2.73
C ASN A 247 -8.86 -10.71 -2.87
N ALA A 248 -9.63 -11.34 -3.77
CA ALA A 248 -9.52 -12.78 -4.03
C ALA A 248 -8.14 -13.21 -4.57
N PHE A 249 -7.36 -12.27 -5.09
CA PHE A 249 -6.00 -12.47 -5.57
C PHE A 249 -4.93 -12.09 -4.53
N ALA A 250 -5.33 -11.57 -3.36
CA ALA A 250 -4.40 -11.28 -2.29
C ALA A 250 -3.78 -12.59 -1.77
N ARG A 251 -2.54 -12.48 -1.28
CA ARG A 251 -1.86 -13.62 -0.66
C ARG A 251 -2.62 -14.12 0.56
N GLU A 252 -2.83 -15.43 0.62
CA GLU A 252 -3.44 -16.09 1.77
C GLU A 252 -2.53 -15.96 2.99
N ALA A 253 -3.13 -15.70 4.15
CA ALA A 253 -2.40 -15.85 5.40
C ALA A 253 -2.04 -17.33 5.52
N VAL A 254 -0.76 -17.66 5.36
CA VAL A 254 -0.26 -18.95 5.82
C VAL A 254 -0.51 -18.95 7.32
N ASP A 255 -1.45 -19.80 7.77
CA ASP A 255 -1.53 -20.26 9.15
C ASP A 255 -0.17 -20.88 9.45
N GLN A 256 0.74 -20.07 9.97
CA GLN A 256 1.90 -20.59 10.65
C GLN A 256 1.30 -21.29 11.87
N GLY A 257 1.49 -22.61 11.96
CA GLY A 257 1.11 -23.44 13.11
C GLY A 257 1.91 -23.06 14.35
N ASP A 258 1.85 -21.78 14.74
CA ASP A 258 2.35 -21.24 15.98
C ASP A 258 1.16 -21.20 16.93
N GLY A 259 1.02 -22.27 17.71
CA GLY A 259 0.24 -22.34 18.96
C GLY A 259 -1.19 -21.82 18.87
N VAL A 260 -2.16 -22.74 18.83
CA VAL A 260 -3.54 -22.46 19.24
C VAL A 260 -3.48 -21.76 20.62
N THR A 261 -3.68 -20.44 20.63
CA THR A 261 -3.90 -19.69 21.85
C THR A 261 -5.33 -19.97 22.27
N VAL A 262 -5.48 -20.97 23.13
CA VAL A 262 -6.73 -21.19 23.85
C VAL A 262 -6.90 -19.98 24.78
N PHE A 263 -7.87 -19.11 24.50
CA PHE A 263 -8.32 -18.11 25.46
C PHE A 263 -8.99 -18.86 26.61
N GLU A 264 -8.23 -19.17 27.65
CA GLU A 264 -8.81 -19.71 28.89
C GLU A 264 -9.54 -18.56 29.60
N ARG A 265 -10.85 -18.45 29.35
CA ARG A 265 -11.71 -17.58 30.16
C ARG A 265 -11.95 -18.29 31.50
N ARG A 266 -11.08 -18.04 32.48
CA ARG A 266 -11.29 -18.53 33.85
C ARG A 266 -12.27 -17.60 34.56
N ILE A 267 -13.54 -17.97 34.62
CA ILE A 267 -14.54 -17.28 35.45
C ILE A 267 -14.50 -17.91 36.83
N SER A 268 -13.85 -17.26 37.80
CA SER A 268 -13.99 -17.62 39.21
C SER A 268 -15.13 -16.81 39.82
N VAL A 269 -16.22 -17.49 40.17
CA VAL A 269 -17.32 -16.89 40.95
C VAL A 269 -16.97 -17.07 42.43
N HIS A 270 -16.63 -15.99 43.11
CA HIS A 270 -16.56 -16.00 44.57
C HIS A 270 -17.93 -15.67 45.13
N GLU A 271 -18.57 -16.66 45.75
CA GLU A 271 -19.79 -16.46 46.53
C GLU A 271 -19.38 -16.22 47.98
N SER A 272 -19.43 -14.95 48.42
CA SER A 272 -19.33 -14.63 49.83
C SER A 272 -20.71 -14.81 50.46
N GLN A 273 -20.83 -15.75 51.41
CA GLN A 273 -22.04 -15.88 52.22
C GLN A 273 -22.15 -14.65 53.14
N GLY A 274 -22.96 -13.68 52.71
CA GLY A 274 -23.38 -12.56 53.53
C GLY A 274 -23.57 -11.27 52.74
N GLY A 275 -24.83 -10.98 52.38
CA GLY A 275 -25.30 -9.62 52.14
C GLY A 275 -24.78 -8.90 50.89
N ALA A 276 -25.62 -8.87 49.86
CA ALA A 276 -25.74 -7.81 48.86
C ALA A 276 -24.44 -7.09 48.40
N ASN A 277 -23.57 -7.80 47.68
CA ASN A 277 -22.89 -7.25 46.51
C ASN A 277 -22.14 -8.37 45.75
N ARG A 278 -22.55 -8.61 44.50
CA ARG A 278 -21.94 -9.61 43.62
C ARG A 278 -20.95 -8.87 42.70
N TYR A 279 -19.66 -8.92 43.00
CA TYR A 279 -18.64 -8.34 42.13
C TYR A 279 -18.01 -9.43 41.26
N ILE A 280 -18.04 -9.22 39.93
CA ILE A 280 -17.38 -10.08 38.95
C ILE A 280 -16.01 -9.47 38.68
N ASN A 281 -14.93 -10.11 39.14
CA ASN A 281 -13.57 -9.73 38.75
C ASN A 281 -13.24 -10.39 37.41
N ILE A 282 -13.19 -9.58 36.34
CA ILE A 282 -12.75 -10.02 35.01
C ILE A 282 -11.28 -9.63 34.86
N SER A 283 -10.36 -10.58 35.00
CA SER A 283 -8.96 -10.38 34.61
C SER A 283 -8.75 -10.88 33.19
N THR A 284 -8.52 -9.97 32.24
CA THR A 284 -8.12 -10.33 30.87
C THR A 284 -6.59 -10.20 30.77
N ALA A 285 -5.87 -11.33 30.81
CA ALA A 285 -4.46 -11.34 30.42
C ALA A 285 -4.39 -11.39 28.90
N GLY A 286 -4.09 -10.24 28.28
CA GLY A 286 -4.02 -10.11 26.82
C GLY A 286 -2.61 -10.32 26.29
N THR A 287 -2.44 -11.29 25.39
CA THR A 287 -1.47 -11.21 24.30
C THR A 287 -2.22 -11.31 22.98
N GLY A 288 -1.90 -10.38 22.07
CA GLY A 288 -2.83 -9.90 21.05
C GLY A 288 -3.12 -10.85 19.88
N GLY A 289 -4.38 -10.75 19.42
CA GLY A 289 -4.72 -10.51 18.01
C GLY A 289 -5.16 -11.71 17.16
N GLN A 290 -6.40 -11.66 16.66
CA GLN A 290 -6.75 -12.09 15.30
C GLN A 290 -7.86 -11.19 14.71
N TYR A 291 -7.71 -10.89 13.42
CA TYR A 291 -8.58 -10.02 12.61
C TYR A 291 -9.89 -10.73 12.24
N GLN A 292 -11.01 -10.13 12.65
CA GLN A 292 -12.34 -10.43 12.12
C GLN A 292 -12.65 -9.49 10.95
N SER A 293 -13.46 -9.96 10.00
CA SER A 293 -13.91 -9.21 8.82
C SER A 293 -14.37 -7.78 9.19
N MET A 294 -13.83 -6.79 8.46
CA MET A 294 -13.86 -5.35 8.75
C MET A 294 -15.25 -4.70 8.78
N GLY A 295 -16.33 -5.45 8.58
CA GLY A 295 -17.71 -4.96 8.55
C GLY A 295 -18.50 -5.16 9.86
N GLU A 296 -18.11 -6.12 10.70
CA GLU A 296 -18.93 -6.53 11.86
C GLU A 296 -18.21 -6.45 13.21
N ASP A 297 -16.91 -6.17 13.23
CA ASP A 297 -16.14 -6.03 14.46
C ASP A 297 -16.58 -4.80 15.26
N SER A 298 -17.08 -5.02 16.48
CA SER A 298 -17.56 -3.97 17.37
C SER A 298 -16.45 -2.98 17.74
N ILE A 299 -15.20 -3.43 17.79
CA ILE A 299 -14.03 -2.58 18.08
C ILE A 299 -13.72 -1.66 16.89
N VAL A 300 -13.88 -2.16 15.66
CA VAL A 300 -13.72 -1.34 14.45
C VAL A 300 -14.86 -0.34 14.32
N LYS A 301 -16.10 -0.73 14.66
CA LYS A 301 -17.25 0.20 14.71
C LYS A 301 -17.04 1.30 15.76
N GLU A 302 -16.50 0.95 16.93
CA GLU A 302 -16.19 1.90 17.98
C GLU A 302 -15.02 2.82 17.59
N ALA A 303 -13.93 2.28 17.03
CA ALA A 303 -12.81 3.07 16.53
C ALA A 303 -13.22 4.02 15.38
N MET A 304 -14.09 3.56 14.47
CA MET A 304 -14.66 4.38 13.40
C MET A 304 -15.66 5.40 13.94
N ALA A 305 -16.39 5.10 15.01
CA ALA A 305 -17.27 6.06 15.69
C ALA A 305 -16.45 7.15 16.39
N VAL A 306 -15.38 6.79 17.09
CA VAL A 306 -14.44 7.73 17.72
C VAL A 306 -13.73 8.59 16.67
N GLY A 307 -13.31 8.00 15.54
CA GLY A 307 -12.72 8.74 14.43
C GLY A 307 -13.69 9.72 13.78
N ARG A 308 -14.96 9.31 13.59
CA ARG A 308 -16.04 10.16 13.07
C ARG A 308 -16.37 11.30 14.03
N ASP A 309 -16.44 11.02 15.32
CA ASP A 309 -16.69 12.02 16.36
C ASP A 309 -15.53 13.03 16.47
N THR A 310 -14.28 12.55 16.40
CA THR A 310 -13.09 13.42 16.38
C THR A 310 -13.08 14.33 15.15
N PHE A 311 -13.42 13.80 13.98
CA PHE A 311 -13.52 14.58 12.75
C PHE A 311 -14.66 15.61 12.81
N ASN A 312 -15.81 15.24 13.35
CA ASN A 312 -16.95 16.14 13.52
C ASN A 312 -16.60 17.30 14.47
N ARG A 313 -15.97 17.02 15.62
CA ARG A 313 -15.51 18.07 16.56
C ARG A 313 -14.46 18.99 15.95
N PHE A 314 -13.59 18.46 15.08
CA PHE A 314 -12.63 19.27 14.34
C PHE A 314 -13.33 20.19 13.34
N HIS A 315 -14.31 19.66 12.60
CA HIS A 315 -15.09 20.44 11.63
C HIS A 315 -15.93 21.53 12.33
N GLU A 316 -16.51 21.22 13.49
CA GLU A 316 -17.27 22.17 14.32
C GLU A 316 -16.38 23.29 14.88
N ARG A 317 -15.11 22.98 15.22
CA ARG A 317 -14.10 23.99 15.59
C ARG A 317 -13.69 24.88 14.43
N LEU A 318 -13.67 24.35 13.20
CA LEU A 318 -13.41 25.14 12.00
C LEU A 318 -14.59 26.07 11.66
N GLU A 319 -15.81 25.57 11.77
CA GLU A 319 -17.05 26.35 11.61
C GLU A 319 -17.14 27.47 12.67
N LYS A 320 -16.85 27.17 13.94
CA LYS A 320 -16.83 28.16 15.03
C LYS A 320 -15.72 29.22 14.88
N LYS A 321 -14.67 28.92 14.10
CA LYS A 321 -13.63 29.90 13.74
C LYS A 321 -14.01 30.76 12.54
N LYS A 322 -14.97 30.34 11.70
CA LYS A 322 -15.54 31.19 10.64
C LYS A 322 -16.51 32.23 11.18
N THR A 323 -17.11 32.00 12.35
CA THR A 323 -18.07 32.92 12.99
C THR A 323 -17.43 33.89 13.98
N LEU A 324 -16.11 33.83 14.16
CA LEU A 324 -15.34 34.90 14.80
C LEU A 324 -14.96 35.93 13.74
N ASP A 325 -16.00 36.59 13.21
CA ASP A 325 -15.85 37.82 12.46
C ASP A 325 -15.40 38.92 13.44
N VAL A 326 -14.37 39.66 13.03
CA VAL A 326 -13.76 40.75 13.78
C VAL A 326 -14.75 41.93 13.83
N PRO A 327 -15.16 42.42 15.01
CA PRO A 327 -15.92 43.66 15.08
C PRO A 327 -14.93 44.84 15.04
N GLY A 328 -14.92 45.61 13.94
CA GLY A 328 -14.11 46.82 13.84
C GLY A 328 -14.20 47.53 12.49
N GLU A 329 -15.20 48.40 12.39
CA GLU A 329 -15.47 49.47 11.40
C GLU A 329 -14.45 49.72 10.27
N PHE A 330 -14.94 49.58 9.04
CA PHE A 330 -14.39 50.29 7.87
C PHE A 330 -14.82 51.77 7.94
N VAL A 331 -13.95 52.63 8.46
CA VAL A 331 -14.10 54.09 8.29
C VAL A 331 -13.48 54.48 6.94
N THR A 332 -14.31 54.89 6.00
CA THR A 332 -13.87 55.49 4.73
C THR A 332 -13.60 56.98 4.95
N HIS A 333 -12.33 57.41 4.86
CA HIS A 333 -11.99 58.83 4.75
C HIS A 333 -11.78 59.22 3.27
N PRO A 334 -12.40 60.31 2.78
CA PRO A 334 -12.13 60.85 1.45
C PRO A 334 -10.76 61.56 1.40
N PRO A 335 -10.17 61.74 0.19
CA PRO A 335 -8.79 62.15 0.03
C PRO A 335 -8.64 63.65 0.29
N THR A 336 -7.75 64.03 1.20
CA THR A 336 -7.32 65.42 1.37
C THR A 336 -5.98 65.60 0.69
N THR A 337 -5.99 66.28 -0.45
CA THR A 337 -4.82 66.88 -1.08
C THR A 337 -4.37 68.09 -0.29
N THR A 338 -3.15 68.07 0.23
CA THR A 338 -2.42 69.28 0.62
C THR A 338 -1.07 69.26 -0.06
N VAL A 339 -0.95 70.16 -1.04
CA VAL A 339 0.30 70.68 -1.59
C VAL A 339 0.86 71.66 -0.56
N THR A 340 2.14 71.55 -0.23
CA THR A 340 2.92 72.65 0.33
C THR A 340 4.32 72.61 -0.28
N ASP A 341 4.60 73.69 -1.00
CA ASP A 341 5.84 74.31 -1.52
C ASP A 341 7.19 73.59 -1.41
#